data_AF-A0A814QBB3-F1
#
_entry.id   AF-A0A814QBB3-F1
#
_cell.length_a   1.000
_cell.length_b   1.000
_cell.length_c   1.000
_cell.angle_alpha   90.00
_cell.angle_beta   90.00
_cell.angle_gamma   90.00
#
_symmetry.space_group_name_H-M   'P 1'
#
loop_
_entity.id
_entity.type
_entity.pdbx_description
1 polymer ?
#
loop_
_entity_poly.entity_id
_entity_poly.type
_entity_poly.pdbx_seq_one_letter_code
_entity_poly.pdbx_strand_id
1 'polypeptide(L)'
;YKKSRITSMIDRALRISSTYQLLSIEFNEIRKIAKLNDYPTSMVDTLIGIKFSKIKNYIYVEIPYVTTTTSELKKRTQHLASKLRTDLNIKFFSKPPPNTNTYFQSKDPITKHMLSDVVYSVKCKDCGQLYIGKTERQCIRRLQEHGVPRTIFNDKETMN
;
A
#
# COMPACT_ATOMS: atom_id res chain seq x y z
N TYR A 1 30.60 24.90 -16.49
CA TYR A 1 29.40 24.96 -17.35
C TYR A 1 29.17 23.68 -18.18
N LYS A 2 30.13 23.27 -19.03
CA LYS A 2 30.04 22.11 -19.95
C LYS A 2 29.63 20.78 -19.28
N LYS A 3 30.31 20.38 -18.20
CA LYS A 3 29.99 19.17 -17.41
C LYS A 3 28.56 19.17 -16.84
N SER A 4 28.10 20.32 -16.35
CA SER A 4 26.79 20.46 -15.71
C SER A 4 25.65 20.23 -16.69
N ARG A 5 25.78 20.74 -17.93
CA ARG A 5 24.77 20.57 -18.98
C ARG A 5 24.58 19.10 -19.36
N ILE A 6 25.66 18.37 -19.60
CA ILE A 6 25.62 16.92 -19.89
C ILE A 6 25.09 16.15 -18.67
N THR A 7 25.53 16.50 -17.47
CA THR A 7 25.05 15.87 -16.22
C THR A 7 23.54 16.02 -16.07
N SER A 8 22.99 17.21 -16.36
CA SER A 8 21.55 17.48 -16.32
C SER A 8 20.78 16.65 -17.35
N MET A 9 21.31 16.49 -18.56
CA MET A 9 20.70 15.62 -19.58
C MET A 9 20.67 14.15 -19.12
N ILE A 10 21.77 13.66 -18.56
CA ILE A 10 21.85 12.30 -17.99
C ILE A 10 20.84 12.14 -16.84
N ASP A 11 20.78 13.10 -15.91
CA ASP A 11 19.85 13.07 -14.78
C ASP A 11 18.38 13.13 -15.21
N ARG A 12 18.07 13.74 -16.37
CA ARG A 12 16.73 13.74 -16.97
C ARG A 12 16.44 12.40 -17.64
N ALA A 13 17.37 11.88 -18.44
CA ALA A 13 17.24 10.59 -19.10
C ALA A 13 16.94 9.47 -18.09
N LEU A 14 17.71 9.43 -16.99
CA LEU A 14 17.52 8.47 -15.90
C LEU A 14 16.17 8.55 -15.19
N ARG A 15 15.54 9.73 -15.19
CA ARG A 15 14.28 9.99 -14.48
C ARG A 15 13.05 9.76 -15.35
N ILE A 16 13.16 10.09 -16.63
CA ILE A 16 12.02 10.10 -17.58
C ILE A 16 11.91 8.77 -18.32
N SER A 17 13.03 8.11 -18.60
CA SER A 17 13.02 6.85 -19.35
C SER A 17 12.30 5.76 -18.56
N SER A 18 11.21 5.25 -19.12
CA SER A 18 10.39 4.20 -18.49
C SER A 18 10.99 2.80 -18.64
N THR A 19 11.87 2.60 -19.62
CA THR A 19 12.52 1.30 -19.89
C THR A 19 14.01 1.47 -20.14
N TYR A 20 14.78 0.40 -19.89
CA TYR A 20 16.22 0.37 -20.19
C TYR A 20 16.53 0.56 -21.68
N GLN A 21 15.63 0.13 -22.57
CA GLN A 21 15.78 0.30 -24.02
C GLN A 21 15.70 1.78 -24.40
N LEU A 22 14.67 2.49 -23.92
CA LEU A 22 14.53 3.93 -24.14
C LEU A 22 15.68 4.70 -23.51
N LEU A 23 16.14 4.30 -22.33
CA LEU A 23 17.28 4.91 -21.67
C LEU A 23 18.58 4.75 -22.48
N SER A 24 18.79 3.58 -23.08
CA SER A 24 19.95 3.32 -23.95
C SER A 24 19.93 4.19 -25.20
N ILE A 25 18.76 4.34 -25.83
CA ILE A 25 18.56 5.24 -26.98
C ILE A 25 18.89 6.68 -26.57
N GLU A 26 18.37 7.15 -25.43
CA GLU A 26 18.59 8.50 -24.96
C GLU A 26 20.07 8.77 -24.62
N PHE A 27 20.78 7.80 -24.04
CA PHE A 27 22.23 7.92 -23.85
C PHE A 27 23.00 8.03 -25.17
N ASN A 28 22.56 7.36 -26.24
CA ASN A 28 23.17 7.50 -27.56
C ASN A 28 22.93 8.88 -28.16
N GLU A 29 21.74 9.45 -28.01
CA GLU A 29 21.45 10.81 -28.44
C GLU A 29 22.25 11.85 -27.64
N ILE A 30 22.40 11.67 -26.33
CA ILE A 30 23.26 12.53 -25.50
C ILE A 30 24.72 12.48 -25.99
N ARG A 31 25.26 11.29 -26.32
CA ARG A 31 26.60 11.16 -26.89
C ARG A 31 26.73 11.88 -28.24
N LYS A 32 25.73 11.77 -29.10
CA LYS A 32 25.69 12.41 -30.42
C LYS A 32 25.68 13.93 -30.29
N ILE A 33 24.80 14.48 -29.47
CA ILE A 33 24.75 15.92 -29.16
C ILE A 33 26.08 16.37 -28.58
N ALA A 34 26.66 15.59 -27.67
CA ALA A 34 27.92 15.94 -27.05
C ALA A 34 29.07 16.02 -28.07
N LYS A 35 29.16 15.05 -28.98
CA LYS A 35 30.15 15.02 -30.06
C LYS A 35 29.97 16.19 -31.03
N LEU A 36 28.74 16.56 -31.37
CA LEU A 36 28.43 17.73 -32.22
C LEU A 36 28.84 19.07 -31.58
N ASN A 37 29.02 19.09 -30.27
CA ASN A 37 29.50 20.27 -29.52
C ASN A 37 30.98 20.11 -29.10
N ASP A 38 31.72 19.22 -29.77
CA ASP A 38 33.15 18.95 -29.52
C ASP A 38 33.47 18.53 -28.08
N TYR A 39 32.53 17.86 -27.40
CA TYR A 39 32.80 17.27 -26.10
C TYR A 39 33.40 15.86 -26.25
N PRO A 40 34.43 15.51 -25.44
CA PRO A 40 34.98 14.16 -25.42
C PRO A 40 33.92 13.13 -25.03
N THR A 41 33.74 12.08 -25.84
CA THR A 41 32.79 11.00 -25.55
C THR A 41 33.17 10.24 -24.27
N SER A 42 34.46 10.07 -24.00
CA SER A 42 34.98 9.45 -22.77
C SER A 42 34.50 10.17 -21.50
N MET A 43 34.38 11.50 -21.55
CA MET A 43 33.83 12.28 -20.45
C MET A 43 32.34 11.96 -20.23
N VAL A 44 31.57 11.82 -21.31
CA VAL A 44 30.14 11.48 -21.25
C VAL A 44 29.95 10.08 -20.67
N ASP A 45 30.70 9.10 -21.14
CA ASP A 45 30.61 7.72 -20.66
C ASP A 45 31.00 7.60 -19.18
N THR A 46 32.02 8.34 -18.76
CA THR A 46 32.40 8.43 -17.34
C THR A 46 31.26 9.01 -16.49
N LEU A 47 30.61 10.08 -16.97
CA LEU A 47 29.48 10.69 -16.28
C LEU A 47 28.27 9.75 -16.21
N ILE A 48 27.96 9.06 -17.31
CA ILE A 48 26.90 8.04 -17.35
C ILE A 48 27.19 6.96 -16.31
N GLY A 49 28.40 6.39 -16.30
CA GLY A 49 28.78 5.35 -15.34
C GLY A 49 28.66 5.80 -13.88
N ILE A 50 29.13 7.01 -13.57
CA ILE A 50 29.04 7.58 -12.20
C ILE A 50 27.58 7.78 -11.78
N LYS A 51 26.71 8.23 -12.68
CA LYS A 51 25.30 8.49 -12.36
C LYS A 51 24.49 7.20 -12.31
N PHE A 52 24.69 6.31 -13.27
CA PHE A 52 23.99 5.04 -13.37
C PHE A 52 24.29 4.13 -12.19
N SER A 53 25.56 4.07 -11.73
CA SER A 53 25.94 3.31 -10.52
C SER A 53 25.34 3.83 -9.22
N LYS A 54 24.88 5.09 -9.19
CA LYS A 54 24.20 5.68 -8.03
C LYS A 54 22.70 5.39 -8.00
N ILE A 55 22.13 4.83 -9.08
CA ILE A 55 20.73 4.47 -9.10
C ILE A 55 20.55 3.28 -8.18
N LYS A 56 19.75 3.49 -7.13
CA LYS A 56 19.38 2.44 -6.19
C LYS A 56 17.91 2.12 -6.33
N ASN A 57 17.61 0.84 -6.49
CA ASN A 57 16.28 0.31 -6.43
C ASN A 57 15.89 0.16 -4.95
N TYR A 58 14.78 0.76 -4.55
CA TYR A 58 14.31 0.65 -3.17
C TYR A 58 13.24 -0.41 -3.05
N ILE A 59 13.44 -1.36 -2.14
CA ILE A 59 12.40 -2.33 -1.74
C ILE A 59 12.08 -2.09 -0.28
N TYR A 60 10.78 -2.07 0.03
CA TYR A 60 10.28 -1.90 1.38
C TYR A 60 9.79 -3.25 1.89
N VAL A 61 10.32 -3.67 3.05
CA VAL A 61 9.99 -4.96 3.66
C VAL A 61 9.41 -4.71 5.05
N GLU A 62 8.20 -5.21 5.25
CA GLU A 62 7.57 -5.29 6.56
C GLU A 62 8.12 -6.47 7.34
N ILE A 63 8.53 -6.25 8.58
CA ILE A 63 8.91 -7.34 9.50
C ILE A 63 8.30 -7.12 10.89
N PRO A 64 7.91 -8.17 11.62
CA PRO A 64 7.45 -8.04 13.00
C PRO A 64 8.59 -7.52 13.89
N TYR A 65 8.29 -6.68 14.88
CA TYR A 65 9.27 -6.31 15.91
C TYR A 65 9.37 -7.38 17.00
N VAL A 66 10.42 -8.16 16.92
CA VAL A 66 10.85 -9.16 17.92
C VAL A 66 12.26 -8.78 18.38
N THR A 67 12.32 -7.76 19.25
CA THR A 67 13.52 -7.33 19.98
C THR A 67 14.83 -7.42 19.18
N THR A 68 15.77 -8.28 19.60
CA THR A 68 17.13 -8.42 19.03
C THR A 68 17.13 -9.18 17.72
N THR A 69 16.29 -10.22 17.59
CA THR A 69 16.21 -11.08 16.39
C THR A 69 15.86 -10.29 15.13
N THR A 70 14.98 -9.29 15.26
CA THR A 70 14.60 -8.39 14.18
C THR A 70 15.79 -7.57 13.69
N SER A 71 16.61 -7.06 14.61
CA SER A 71 17.79 -6.28 14.25
C SER A 71 18.85 -7.13 13.55
N GLU A 72 19.01 -8.38 13.98
CA GLU A 72 19.94 -9.32 13.38
C GLU A 72 19.50 -9.73 11.98
N LEU A 73 18.21 -10.05 11.80
CA LEU A 73 17.63 -10.36 10.50
C LEU A 73 17.83 -9.19 9.53
N LYS A 74 17.50 -7.94 9.94
CA LYS A 74 17.74 -6.74 9.12
C LYS A 74 19.20 -6.67 8.64
N LYS A 75 20.16 -6.81 9.56
CA LYS A 75 21.60 -6.74 9.24
C LYS A 75 22.03 -7.84 8.27
N ARG A 76 21.65 -9.10 8.54
CA ARG A 76 22.00 -10.26 7.70
C ARG A 76 21.40 -10.12 6.30
N THR A 77 20.13 -9.73 6.19
CA THR A 77 19.48 -9.51 4.90
C THR A 77 20.08 -8.33 4.14
N GLN A 78 20.42 -7.22 4.80
CA GLN A 78 21.12 -6.10 4.16
C GLN A 78 22.50 -6.50 3.64
N HIS A 79 23.26 -7.28 4.42
CA HIS A 79 24.56 -7.79 4.01
C HIS A 79 24.46 -8.74 2.81
N LEU A 80 23.47 -9.64 2.82
CA LEU A 80 23.22 -10.53 1.69
C LEU A 80 22.82 -9.74 0.44
N ALA A 81 21.93 -8.76 0.59
CA ALA A 81 21.50 -7.90 -0.50
C ALA A 81 22.65 -7.11 -1.11
N SER A 82 23.51 -6.50 -0.29
CA SER A 82 24.65 -5.75 -0.81
C SER A 82 25.67 -6.63 -1.53
N LYS A 83 25.78 -7.91 -1.18
CA LYS A 83 26.65 -8.88 -1.85
C LYS A 83 26.09 -9.37 -3.17
N LEU A 84 24.78 -9.61 -3.26
CA LEU A 84 24.14 -10.19 -4.46
C LEU A 84 23.69 -9.12 -5.47
N ARG A 85 23.21 -7.97 -4.98
CA ARG A 85 22.59 -6.90 -5.77
C ARG A 85 23.00 -5.54 -5.19
N THR A 86 24.12 -5.00 -5.65
CA THR A 86 24.67 -3.72 -5.17
C THR A 86 23.79 -2.51 -5.50
N ASP A 87 22.94 -2.64 -6.52
CA ASP A 87 21.94 -1.65 -6.90
C ASP A 87 20.69 -1.68 -6.01
N LEU A 88 20.51 -2.72 -5.18
CA LEU A 88 19.33 -2.88 -4.33
C LEU A 88 19.55 -2.25 -2.94
N ASN A 89 18.59 -1.45 -2.51
CA ASN A 89 18.53 -0.85 -1.18
C ASN A 89 17.25 -1.28 -0.45
N ILE A 90 17.40 -2.24 0.46
CA ILE A 90 16.27 -2.77 1.24
C ILE A 90 16.06 -1.92 2.49
N LYS A 91 14.86 -1.34 2.59
CA LYS A 91 14.39 -0.59 3.75
C LYS A 91 13.40 -1.45 4.54
N PHE A 92 13.66 -1.58 5.83
CA PHE A 92 12.81 -2.36 6.73
C PHE A 92 12.01 -1.45 7.64
N PHE A 93 10.71 -1.70 7.76
CA PHE A 93 9.89 -1.11 8.79
C PHE A 93 9.35 -2.22 9.69
N SER A 94 9.28 -1.92 10.99
CA SER A 94 8.91 -2.90 11.99
C SER A 94 7.46 -2.71 12.40
N LYS A 95 6.64 -3.76 12.26
CA LYS A 95 5.25 -3.74 12.73
C LYS A 95 5.22 -4.08 14.22
N PRO A 96 4.50 -3.30 15.04
CA PRO A 96 4.29 -3.66 16.44
C PRO A 96 3.53 -4.98 16.54
N PRO A 97 3.68 -5.70 17.67
CA PRO A 97 2.85 -6.86 17.93
C PRO A 97 1.36 -6.46 17.86
N PRO A 98 0.50 -7.33 17.32
CA PRO A 98 -0.94 -7.08 17.30
C PRO A 98 -1.47 -6.88 18.73
N ASN A 99 -2.44 -5.97 18.86
CA ASN A 99 -3.09 -5.72 20.14
C ASN A 99 -4.00 -6.89 20.53
N THR A 100 -4.39 -6.96 21.81
CA THR A 100 -5.28 -8.01 22.33
C THR A 100 -6.60 -8.10 21.55
N ASN A 101 -7.12 -6.97 21.05
CA ASN A 101 -8.35 -6.93 20.25
C ASN A 101 -8.24 -7.66 18.89
N THR A 102 -7.01 -7.92 18.42
CA THR A 102 -6.76 -8.73 17.22
C THR A 102 -7.03 -10.21 17.47
N TYR A 103 -6.80 -10.67 18.70
CA TYR A 103 -6.97 -12.08 19.09
C TYR A 103 -8.29 -12.35 19.79
N PHE A 104 -8.77 -11.37 20.57
CA PHE A 104 -9.99 -11.47 21.36
C PHE A 104 -10.91 -10.34 20.97
N GLN A 105 -12.14 -10.67 20.56
CA GLN A 105 -13.16 -9.65 20.37
C GLN A 105 -13.40 -8.97 21.72
N SER A 106 -13.13 -7.66 21.80
CA SER A 106 -13.29 -6.91 23.07
C SER A 106 -14.74 -6.77 23.54
N LYS A 107 -15.72 -7.08 22.67
CA LYS A 107 -17.15 -7.00 22.96
C LYS A 107 -17.85 -8.21 22.36
N ASP A 108 -18.90 -8.66 23.04
CA ASP A 108 -19.78 -9.68 22.50
C ASP A 108 -20.43 -9.17 21.20
N PRO A 109 -20.58 -10.03 20.17
CA PRO A 109 -21.25 -9.66 18.94
C PRO A 109 -22.69 -9.25 19.24
N ILE A 110 -23.07 -8.05 18.79
CA ILE A 110 -24.44 -7.56 18.92
C ILE A 110 -25.26 -8.15 17.77
N THR A 111 -26.35 -8.84 18.10
CA THR A 111 -27.28 -9.39 17.10
C THR A 111 -27.86 -8.28 16.22
N LYS A 112 -28.15 -8.58 14.95
CA LYS A 112 -28.58 -7.58 13.95
C LYS A 112 -29.79 -6.76 14.41
N HIS A 113 -30.73 -7.36 15.12
CA HIS A 113 -31.94 -6.70 15.62
C HIS A 113 -31.67 -5.76 16.81
N MET A 114 -30.55 -5.95 17.52
CA MET A 114 -30.11 -5.08 18.62
C MET A 114 -29.26 -3.89 18.17
N LEU A 115 -28.90 -3.82 16.88
CA LEU A 115 -28.15 -2.69 16.31
C LEU A 115 -29.01 -1.43 16.21
N SER A 116 -28.38 -0.28 16.40
CA SER A 116 -28.91 1.07 16.11
C SER A 116 -28.19 1.68 14.91
N ASP A 117 -28.70 2.77 14.36
CA ASP A 117 -28.12 3.46 13.18
C ASP A 117 -28.08 2.59 11.91
N VAL A 118 -29.04 1.65 11.81
CA VAL A 118 -29.17 0.74 10.67
C VAL A 118 -30.36 1.10 9.79
N VAL A 119 -30.27 0.76 8.52
CA VAL A 119 -31.40 0.81 7.58
C VAL A 119 -32.16 -0.52 7.67
N TYR A 120 -33.48 -0.45 7.76
CA TYR A 120 -34.37 -1.61 7.81
C TYR A 120 -35.48 -1.50 6.77
N SER A 121 -36.09 -2.63 6.45
CA SER A 121 -37.30 -2.68 5.65
C SER A 121 -38.35 -3.55 6.32
N VAL A 122 -39.62 -3.16 6.19
CA VAL A 122 -40.76 -3.91 6.72
C VAL A 122 -41.90 -3.88 5.71
N LYS A 123 -42.52 -5.03 5.46
CA LYS A 123 -43.72 -5.13 4.63
C LYS A 123 -44.95 -4.87 5.48
N CYS A 124 -45.80 -3.93 5.06
CA CYS A 124 -47.08 -3.68 5.69
C CYS A 124 -48.00 -4.88 5.49
N LYS A 125 -48.65 -5.34 6.57
CA LYS A 125 -49.59 -6.47 6.52
C LYS A 125 -50.89 -6.09 5.80
N ASP A 126 -51.33 -4.85 5.93
CA ASP A 126 -52.64 -4.42 5.45
C ASP A 126 -52.65 -4.09 3.95
N CYS A 127 -51.56 -3.53 3.42
CA CYS A 127 -51.48 -3.10 2.02
C CYS A 127 -50.33 -3.73 1.21
N GLY A 128 -49.49 -4.57 1.84
CA GLY A 128 -48.37 -5.25 1.17
C GLY A 128 -47.21 -4.35 0.75
N GLN A 129 -47.30 -3.03 0.95
CA GLN A 129 -46.25 -2.07 0.59
C GLN A 129 -45.01 -2.22 1.48
N LEU A 130 -43.85 -1.90 0.92
CA LEU A 130 -42.57 -1.97 1.61
C LEU A 130 -42.22 -0.58 2.20
N TYR A 131 -42.09 -0.50 3.51
CA TYR A 131 -41.53 0.66 4.19
C TYR A 131 -40.04 0.46 4.41
N ILE A 132 -39.24 1.49 4.12
CA ILE A 132 -37.79 1.51 4.36
C ILE A 132 -37.50 2.69 5.28
N GLY A 133 -36.82 2.43 6.39
CA GLY A 133 -36.52 3.44 7.39
C GLY A 133 -35.10 3.30 7.96
N LYS A 134 -34.68 4.32 8.71
CA LYS A 134 -33.42 4.32 9.46
C LYS A 134 -33.73 4.33 10.96
N THR A 135 -32.92 3.63 11.76
CA THR A 135 -33.13 3.53 13.20
C THR A 135 -32.21 4.48 13.97
N GLU A 136 -32.75 5.29 14.88
CA GLU A 136 -31.94 5.98 15.91
C GLU A 136 -31.82 5.12 17.18
N ARG A 137 -32.83 4.29 17.45
CA ARG A 137 -32.88 3.33 18.56
C ARG A 137 -32.58 1.92 18.03
N GLN A 138 -32.52 0.92 18.91
CA GLN A 138 -32.35 -0.47 18.49
C GLN A 138 -33.43 -0.89 17.48
N CYS A 139 -33.01 -1.59 16.42
CA CYS A 139 -33.84 -1.99 15.30
C CYS A 139 -35.10 -2.75 15.74
N ILE A 140 -34.97 -3.64 16.73
CA ILE A 140 -36.08 -4.38 17.30
C ILE A 140 -37.21 -3.49 17.83
N ARG A 141 -36.90 -2.31 18.41
CA ARG A 141 -37.92 -1.38 18.90
C ARG A 141 -38.68 -0.73 17.75
N ARG A 142 -37.98 -0.36 16.68
CA ARG A 142 -38.61 0.23 15.49
C ARG A 142 -39.45 -0.78 14.72
N LEU A 143 -39.00 -2.01 14.61
CA LEU A 143 -39.81 -3.07 14.01
C LEU A 143 -41.07 -3.35 14.84
N GLN A 144 -41.00 -3.31 16.17
CA GLN A 144 -42.19 -3.41 17.04
C GLN A 144 -43.17 -2.25 16.86
N GLU A 145 -42.68 -1.02 16.68
CA GLU A 145 -43.52 0.15 16.37
C GLU A 145 -44.31 -0.05 15.06
N HIS A 146 -43.75 -0.79 14.10
CA HIS A 146 -44.42 -1.20 12.86
C HIS A 146 -45.24 -2.51 12.97
N GLY A 147 -45.49 -3.02 14.18
CA GLY A 147 -46.32 -4.19 14.41
C GLY A 147 -45.67 -5.54 14.10
N VAL A 148 -44.33 -5.58 14.03
CA VAL A 148 -43.57 -6.83 13.90
C VAL A 148 -43.51 -7.54 15.26
N PRO A 149 -44.00 -8.79 15.39
CA PRO A 149 -44.03 -9.49 16.66
C PRO A 149 -42.62 -9.85 17.16
N ARG A 150 -42.45 -9.88 18.49
CA ARG A 150 -41.16 -10.18 19.14
C ARG A 150 -40.62 -11.58 18.85
N THR A 151 -41.50 -12.52 18.51
CA THR A 151 -41.16 -13.92 18.23
C THR A 151 -40.24 -14.09 17.03
N ILE A 152 -40.19 -13.12 16.11
CA ILE A 152 -39.33 -13.14 14.92
C ILE A 152 -37.86 -12.89 15.27
N PHE A 153 -37.55 -12.33 16.44
CA PHE A 153 -36.18 -11.99 16.84
C PHE A 153 -35.53 -13.04 17.75
N ASN A 154 -36.26 -14.12 18.09
CA ASN A 154 -35.76 -15.23 18.89
C ASN A 154 -35.03 -16.25 18.01
N ASP A 155 -34.04 -15.80 17.27
CA ASP A 155 -33.09 -16.72 16.67
C ASP A 155 -31.95 -16.91 17.67
N LYS A 156 -31.96 -18.07 18.32
CA LYS A 156 -30.74 -18.80 18.57
C LYS A 156 -30.11 -19.08 17.19
N GLU A 157 -29.43 -18.09 16.62
CA GLU A 157 -28.55 -18.33 15.47
C GLU A 157 -27.46 -19.27 16.00
N THR A 158 -27.66 -20.54 15.68
CA THR A 158 -26.69 -21.62 15.64
C THR A 158 -25.33 -21.09 15.22
N MET A 159 -24.39 -21.07 16.17
CA MET A 159 -22.96 -21.02 15.89
C MET A 159 -22.61 -22.31 15.12
N ASN A 160 -22.40 -22.19 13.82
CA ASN A 160 -21.56 -23.08 13.01
C ASN A 160 -20.44 -22.24 12.41
#